data_AF-A0AAV5RGA3-F1
#
_entry.id   AF-A0AAV5RGA3-F1
#
_cell.length_a   1.000
_cell.length_b   1.000
_cell.length_c   1.000
_cell.angle_alpha   90.00
_cell.angle_beta   90.00
_cell.angle_gamma   90.00
#
_symmetry.space_group_name_H-M   'P 1'
#
loop_
_entity.id
_entity.type
_entity.pdbx_description
1 polymer ?
#
loop_
_entity_poly.entity_id
_entity_poly.type
_entity_poly.pdbx_seq_one_letter_code
_entity_poly.pdbx_strand_id
1 'polypeptide(L)'
;MKKKAGPERVCYLAQLAHITPSPVLARMYGTAMTAVARKAVIRVNATTKQRFCKKCWAPRNTETCKWRVIDESKKKNRPVLVCECSCGNVSRRHLF
;
A
#
# COMPACT_ATOMS: atom_id res chain seq x y z
N MET A 1 -20.69 -4.86 -24.80
CA MET A 1 -20.41 -4.14 -23.54
C MET A 1 -19.49 -4.96 -22.64
N LYS A 2 -18.18 -4.68 -22.57
CA LYS A 2 -17.27 -5.35 -21.63
C LYS A 2 -17.49 -4.75 -20.23
N LYS A 3 -18.05 -5.55 -19.31
CA LYS A 3 -18.49 -5.14 -17.97
C LYS A 3 -17.38 -4.49 -17.15
N LYS A 4 -17.77 -3.56 -16.27
CA LYS A 4 -16.96 -2.74 -15.34
C LYS A 4 -16.19 -3.54 -14.26
N ALA A 5 -15.68 -4.74 -14.57
CA ALA A 5 -15.05 -5.62 -13.59
C ALA A 5 -13.63 -5.19 -13.15
N GLY A 6 -13.04 -4.19 -13.78
CA GLY A 6 -11.68 -3.75 -13.49
C GLY A 6 -11.50 -3.17 -12.08
N PRO A 7 -12.30 -2.17 -11.66
CA PRO A 7 -12.19 -1.59 -10.32
C PRO A 7 -12.52 -2.59 -9.20
N GLU A 8 -13.55 -3.43 -9.40
CA GLU A 8 -13.95 -4.48 -8.45
C GLU A 8 -12.81 -5.47 -8.20
N ARG A 9 -12.12 -5.92 -9.27
CA ARG A 9 -10.96 -6.80 -9.16
C ARG A 9 -9.80 -6.16 -8.41
N VAL A 10 -9.55 -4.86 -8.61
CA VAL A 10 -8.51 -4.13 -7.87
C VAL A 10 -8.83 -4.09 -6.37
N CYS A 11 -10.08 -3.81 -6.00
CA CYS A 11 -10.52 -3.80 -4.61
C CYS A 11 -10.42 -5.21 -3.98
N TYR A 12 -10.87 -6.24 -4.69
CA TYR A 12 -10.82 -7.62 -4.21
C TYR A 12 -9.38 -8.11 -3.95
N LEU A 13 -8.47 -7.87 -4.90
CA LEU A 13 -7.05 -8.22 -4.72
C LEU A 13 -6.40 -7.44 -3.57
N ALA A 14 -6.78 -6.18 -3.38
CA ALA A 14 -6.31 -5.39 -2.25
C ALA A 14 -6.77 -5.97 -0.91
N GLN A 15 -8.02 -6.44 -0.82
CA GLN A 15 -8.55 -7.09 0.39
C GLN A 15 -7.86 -8.41 0.68
N LEU A 16 -7.69 -9.28 -0.35
CA LEU A 16 -6.98 -10.56 -0.20
C LEU A 16 -5.56 -10.37 0.31
N ALA A 17 -4.86 -9.34 -0.16
CA ALA A 17 -3.52 -9.03 0.31
C ALA A 17 -3.47 -8.74 1.81
N HIS A 18 -4.52 -8.14 2.39
CA HIS A 18 -4.57 -7.81 3.82
C HIS A 18 -5.06 -8.95 4.72
N ILE A 19 -5.85 -9.88 4.18
CA ILE A 19 -6.46 -10.98 4.95
C ILE A 19 -5.57 -12.23 4.94
N THR A 20 -4.75 -12.41 3.91
CA THR A 20 -3.92 -13.61 3.79
C THR A 20 -2.80 -13.63 4.85
N PRO A 21 -2.63 -14.76 5.57
CA PRO A 21 -1.58 -14.88 6.57
C PRO A 21 -0.19 -15.09 5.94
N SER A 22 -0.13 -15.49 4.67
CA SER A 22 1.15 -15.71 3.99
C SER A 22 1.70 -14.40 3.44
N PRO A 23 2.90 -13.94 3.89
CA PRO A 23 3.50 -12.71 3.41
C PRO A 23 3.89 -12.79 1.92
N VAL A 24 4.12 -13.99 1.40
CA VAL A 24 4.40 -14.23 -0.01
C VAL A 24 3.15 -14.02 -0.84
N LEU A 25 2.03 -14.64 -0.45
CA LEU A 25 0.74 -14.46 -1.13
C LEU A 25 0.27 -13.00 -1.06
N ALA A 26 0.45 -12.35 0.08
CA ALA A 26 0.11 -10.94 0.25
C ALA A 26 0.80 -10.03 -0.78
N ARG A 27 2.10 -10.27 -1.02
CA ARG A 27 2.87 -9.56 -2.07
C ARG A 27 2.37 -9.91 -3.47
N MET A 28 2.07 -11.17 -3.74
CA MET A 28 1.54 -11.60 -5.04
C MET A 28 0.19 -10.95 -5.36
N TYR A 29 -0.70 -10.82 -4.38
CA TYR A 29 -1.96 -10.11 -4.57
C TYR A 29 -1.73 -8.61 -4.83
N GLY A 30 -0.78 -7.99 -4.12
CA GLY A 30 -0.38 -6.61 -4.36
C GLY A 30 0.20 -6.38 -5.77
N THR A 31 1.08 -7.26 -6.25
CA THR A 31 1.61 -7.17 -7.62
C THR A 31 0.52 -7.41 -8.66
N ALA A 32 -0.34 -8.42 -8.47
CA ALA A 32 -1.47 -8.70 -9.34
C ALA A 32 -2.44 -7.50 -9.43
N MET A 33 -2.74 -6.85 -8.31
CA MET A 33 -3.56 -5.64 -8.26
C MET A 33 -3.01 -4.55 -9.19
N THR A 34 -1.68 -4.32 -9.16
CA THR A 34 -1.05 -3.29 -9.99
C THR A 34 -1.01 -3.67 -11.47
N ALA A 35 -0.82 -4.96 -11.77
CA ALA A 35 -0.87 -5.46 -13.14
C ALA A 35 -2.28 -5.28 -13.74
N VAL A 36 -3.32 -5.63 -12.98
CA VAL A 36 -4.73 -5.41 -13.39
C VAL A 36 -5.02 -3.93 -13.58
N ALA A 37 -4.62 -3.09 -12.63
CA ALA A 37 -4.84 -1.64 -12.72
C ALA A 37 -4.16 -1.02 -13.95
N ARG A 38 -2.91 -1.42 -14.25
CA ARG A 38 -2.17 -0.97 -15.44
C ARG A 38 -2.84 -1.44 -16.72
N LYS A 39 -3.17 -2.73 -16.83
CA LYS A 39 -3.81 -3.30 -18.03
C LYS A 39 -5.18 -2.70 -18.31
N ALA A 40 -5.93 -2.36 -17.27
CA ALA A 40 -7.25 -1.76 -17.39
C ALA A 40 -7.22 -0.22 -17.46
N VAL A 41 -6.03 0.41 -17.36
CA VAL A 41 -5.87 1.88 -17.29
C VAL A 41 -6.71 2.50 -16.17
N ILE A 42 -6.78 1.81 -15.03
CA ILE A 42 -7.54 2.24 -13.85
C ILE A 42 -6.59 2.89 -12.85
N ARG A 43 -6.95 4.09 -12.40
CA ARG A 43 -6.26 4.76 -11.30
C ARG A 43 -6.65 4.11 -9.98
N VAL A 44 -5.68 3.46 -9.34
CA VAL A 44 -5.85 2.98 -7.96
C VAL A 44 -6.01 4.19 -7.04
N ASN A 45 -7.05 4.18 -6.19
CA ASN A 45 -7.30 5.22 -5.21
C ASN A 45 -6.04 5.47 -4.35
N ALA A 46 -5.76 6.75 -4.05
CA ALA A 46 -4.62 7.15 -3.23
C ALA A 46 -4.61 6.43 -1.88
N THR A 47 -5.78 6.27 -1.23
CA THR A 47 -5.91 5.54 0.04
C THR A 47 -5.49 4.09 -0.09
N THR A 48 -5.90 3.40 -1.15
CA THR A 48 -5.51 2.00 -1.41
C THR A 48 -4.02 1.93 -1.69
N LYS A 49 -3.48 2.78 -2.59
CA LYS A 49 -2.05 2.82 -2.91
C LYS A 49 -1.19 3.10 -1.69
N GLN A 50 -1.70 3.88 -0.74
CA GLN A 50 -1.06 4.18 0.52
C GLN A 50 -0.99 2.97 1.47
N ARG A 51 -1.87 1.99 1.34
CA ARG A 51 -1.83 0.76 2.14
C ARG A 51 -0.82 -0.25 1.65
N PHE A 52 -0.10 0.01 0.55
CA PHE A 52 0.91 -0.90 0.01
C PHE A 52 2.33 -0.29 0.01
N CYS A 53 3.35 -1.14 0.11
CA CYS A 53 4.71 -0.75 -0.17
C CYS A 53 4.89 -0.47 -1.67
N LYS A 54 5.42 0.69 -2.04
CA LYS A 54 5.61 1.06 -3.46
C LYS A 54 6.73 0.26 -4.15
N LYS A 55 7.60 -0.40 -3.38
CA LYS A 55 8.72 -1.20 -3.88
C LYS A 55 8.34 -2.67 -4.06
N CYS A 56 7.92 -3.34 -2.98
CA CYS A 56 7.65 -4.79 -2.99
C CYS A 56 6.16 -5.15 -3.06
N TRP A 57 5.26 -4.16 -3.07
CA TRP A 57 3.80 -4.36 -3.09
C TRP A 57 3.25 -5.21 -1.95
N ALA A 58 4.01 -5.40 -0.87
CA ALA A 58 3.46 -5.94 0.38
C ALA A 58 2.39 -4.98 0.93
N PRO A 59 1.27 -5.49 1.49
CA PRO A 59 0.39 -4.66 2.30
C PRO A 59 1.19 -4.08 3.46
N ARG A 60 0.83 -2.88 3.91
CA ARG A 60 1.39 -2.26 5.10
C ARG A 60 0.47 -2.55 6.27
N ASN A 61 0.92 -3.42 7.15
CA ASN A 61 0.27 -3.74 8.43
C ASN A 61 1.36 -3.69 9.53
N THR A 62 0.98 -4.03 10.77
CA THR A 62 1.90 -4.06 11.91
C THR A 62 2.96 -5.16 11.81
N GLU A 63 2.68 -6.23 11.06
CA GLU A 63 3.60 -7.37 10.90
C GLU A 63 4.68 -7.09 9.84
N THR A 64 4.31 -6.44 8.74
CA THR A 64 5.21 -6.23 7.60
C THR A 64 5.99 -4.93 7.67
N CYS A 65 5.53 -3.97 8.49
CA CYS A 65 6.05 -2.62 8.53
C CYS A 65 6.24 -2.13 9.97
N LYS A 66 7.38 -1.48 10.22
CA LYS A 66 7.63 -0.73 11.45
C LYS A 66 7.10 0.69 11.27
N TRP A 67 6.30 1.14 12.22
CA TRP A 67 5.70 2.48 12.22
C TRP A 67 6.30 3.31 13.33
N ARG A 68 6.70 4.55 13.00
CA ARG A 68 7.27 5.50 13.95
C ARG A 68 6.70 6.88 13.66
N VAL A 69 6.35 7.63 14.69
CA VAL A 69 6.06 9.07 14.56
C VAL A 69 7.34 9.80 14.93
N ILE A 70 7.77 10.71 14.06
CA ILE A 70 8.94 11.55 14.28
C ILE A 70 8.48 13.00 14.24
N ASP A 71 8.81 13.76 15.27
CA ASP A 71 8.64 15.21 15.25
C ASP A 71 9.84 15.84 14.55
N GLU A 72 9.63 16.29 13.32
CA GLU A 72 10.61 17.13 12.62
C GLU A 72 10.59 18.54 13.25
N SER A 73 11.20 18.65 14.43
CA SER A 73 11.27 19.85 15.27
C SER A 73 11.85 21.09 14.58
N LYS A 74 12.47 20.93 13.40
CA LYS A 74 13.05 22.03 12.60
C LYS A 74 12.11 22.62 11.54
N LYS A 75 10.96 22.01 11.26
CA LYS A 75 9.98 22.51 10.27
C LYS A 75 8.55 22.41 10.80
N LYS A 76 8.08 23.48 11.47
CA LYS A 76 6.66 23.78 11.72
C LYS A 76 5.84 22.77 12.57
N ASN A 77 6.40 22.09 13.58
CA ASN A 77 5.62 21.21 14.48
C ASN A 77 4.65 20.26 13.74
N ARG A 78 5.07 19.70 12.60
CA ARG A 78 4.24 18.73 11.85
C ARG A 78 4.77 17.33 12.12
N PRO A 79 4.07 16.52 12.94
CA PRO A 79 4.49 15.15 13.18
C PRO A 79 4.51 14.38 11.85
N VAL A 80 5.55 13.58 11.64
CA VAL A 80 5.73 12.77 10.44
C VAL A 80 5.57 11.30 10.78
N LEU A 81 4.60 10.63 10.17
CA LEU A 81 4.46 9.19 10.21
C LEU A 81 5.45 8.55 9.25
N VAL A 82 6.42 7.83 9.80
CA VAL A 82 7.39 7.03 9.07
C VAL A 82 6.99 5.56 9.10
N CYS A 83 6.92 4.96 7.93
CA CYS A 83 6.64 3.55 7.71
C CYS A 83 7.81 2.90 6.99
N GLU A 84 8.44 1.94 7.64
CA GLU A 84 9.56 1.16 7.14
C GLU A 84 9.10 -0.27 6.85
N CYS A 85 9.09 -0.66 5.59
CA CYS A 85 8.68 -2.00 5.17
C CYS A 85 9.82 -3.01 5.37
N SER A 86 9.47 -4.28 5.59
CA SER A 86 10.40 -5.42 5.64
C SER A 86 11.37 -5.54 4.44
N CYS A 87 11.05 -4.94 3.29
CA CYS A 87 11.96 -4.87 2.13
C CYS A 87 12.97 -3.70 2.19
N GLY A 88 13.08 -3.00 3.32
CA GLY A 88 13.92 -1.82 3.53
C GLY A 88 13.37 -0.51 2.93
N ASN A 89 12.16 -0.52 2.37
CA ASN A 89 11.60 0.71 1.81
C ASN A 89 10.99 1.60 2.91
N VAL A 90 11.55 2.78 3.09
CA VAL A 90 11.03 3.80 4.01
C VAL A 90 10.08 4.74 3.28
N SER A 91 9.01 5.15 3.94
CA SER A 91 8.08 6.15 3.44
C SER A 91 7.63 7.05 4.56
N ARG A 92 7.52 8.35 4.26
CA ARG A 92 7.19 9.40 5.22
C ARG A 92 5.88 10.07 4.82
N ARG A 93 5.07 10.46 5.80
CA ARG A 93 3.82 11.21 5.60
C ARG A 93 3.65 12.23 6.71
N HIS A 94 3.33 13.46 6.35
CA HIS A 94 2.94 14.47 7.33
C HIS A 94 1.56 14.10 7.89
N LEU A 95 1.46 14.11 9.21
CA LEU A 95 0.20 14.12 9.93
C LEU A 95 -0.18 15.60 10.05
N PHE A 96 -1.15 16.02 9.24
CA PHE A 96 -1.75 17.37 9.17
C PHE A 96 -0.89 18.47 8.47
#